data_AF-A0A7D5M4H1-F1
#
_entry.id   AF-A0A7D5M4H1-F1
#
_cell.length_a   1.000
_cell.length_b   1.000
_cell.length_c   1.000
_cell.angle_alpha   90.00
_cell.angle_beta   90.00
_cell.angle_gamma   90.00
#
_symmetry.space_group_name_H-M   'P 1'
#
loop_
_entity.id
_entity.type
_entity.pdbx_description
1 polymer ?
#
loop_
_entity_poly.entity_id
_entity_poly.type
_entity_poly.pdbx_seq_one_letter_code
_entity_poly.pdbx_strand_id
1 'polypeptide(L)'
;MKKLFPKISFVLFSFILLLQINTVYGNEELPIVTIDFLSGDTIDLDKNSQMIRANIQIQNYNPQDGYHFMQIIRSSDGEIIKTTEIFPKFVDDDLFTVQILHYLEPDADEESLVGYYDMRIFSEFGTSEKTSTFSVIKSSMPELFIQNSTETIPIPVEIQEEESENNSQVESLQIDNSEQTESKIPVWVHDIFVWYADETISENELLVAIEYLISQGILDVNSN
;
A
#
# COMPACT_ATOMS: atom_id res chain seq x y z
N MET A 1 -69.89 32.80 40.77
CA MET A 1 -69.22 31.58 41.28
C MET A 1 -68.04 31.27 40.39
N LYS A 2 -66.80 31.47 40.88
CA LYS A 2 -65.56 31.09 40.17
C LYS A 2 -65.31 29.59 40.43
N LYS A 3 -65.31 28.76 39.38
CA LYS A 3 -64.89 27.35 39.48
C LYS A 3 -63.37 27.28 39.37
N LEU A 4 -62.73 26.78 40.44
CA LEU A 4 -61.31 26.41 40.50
C LEU A 4 -61.11 25.12 39.68
N PHE A 5 -60.12 25.11 38.80
CA PHE A 5 -59.59 23.87 38.22
C PHE A 5 -58.45 23.34 39.10
N PRO A 6 -58.36 22.03 39.40
CA PRO A 6 -57.23 21.47 40.12
C PRO A 6 -56.02 21.33 39.19
N LYS A 7 -54.84 21.74 39.67
CA LYS A 7 -53.56 21.47 39.01
C LYS A 7 -53.18 20.01 39.27
N ILE A 8 -53.22 19.17 38.24
CA ILE A 8 -52.60 17.84 38.28
C ILE A 8 -51.13 18.03 37.94
N SER A 9 -50.26 17.80 38.92
CA SER A 9 -48.82 17.70 38.72
C SER A 9 -48.49 16.22 38.49
N PHE A 10 -48.25 15.83 37.24
CA PHE A 10 -47.65 14.54 36.91
C PHE A 10 -46.14 14.66 37.17
N VAL A 11 -45.68 14.11 38.29
CA VAL A 11 -44.27 13.84 38.50
C VAL A 11 -43.92 12.65 37.62
N LEU A 12 -43.27 12.91 36.49
CA LEU A 12 -42.73 11.88 35.60
C LEU A 12 -41.50 11.28 36.29
N PHE A 13 -41.68 10.17 37.00
CA PHE A 13 -40.58 9.43 37.60
C PHE A 13 -39.86 8.66 36.47
N SER A 14 -38.88 9.32 35.85
CA SER A 14 -38.00 8.69 34.87
C SER A 14 -37.07 7.73 35.60
N PHE A 15 -37.44 6.45 35.64
CA PHE A 15 -36.58 5.39 36.13
C PHE A 15 -35.70 4.93 34.96
N ILE A 16 -34.55 5.57 34.79
CA ILE A 16 -33.51 5.10 33.87
C ILE A 16 -32.95 3.81 34.47
N LEU A 17 -33.38 2.67 33.93
CA LEU A 17 -32.81 1.37 34.24
C LEU A 17 -31.43 1.29 33.58
N LEU A 18 -30.38 1.62 34.32
CA LEU A 18 -29.00 1.34 33.92
C LEU A 18 -28.77 -0.17 34.03
N LEU A 19 -28.97 -0.90 32.93
CA LEU A 19 -28.41 -2.24 32.79
C LEU A 19 -26.89 -2.11 32.70
N GLN A 20 -26.19 -2.33 33.82
CA GLN A 20 -24.78 -2.66 33.76
C GLN A 20 -24.67 -4.12 33.31
N ILE A 21 -24.45 -4.30 32.01
CA ILE A 21 -23.93 -5.57 31.47
C ILE A 21 -22.51 -5.72 31.99
N ASN A 22 -22.35 -6.51 33.05
CA ASN A 22 -21.05 -7.08 33.41
C ASN A 22 -20.78 -8.22 32.43
N THR A 23 -20.27 -7.91 31.25
CA THR A 23 -19.52 -8.89 30.49
C THR A 23 -18.23 -9.13 31.26
N VAL A 24 -18.04 -10.36 31.74
CA VAL A 24 -16.73 -10.84 32.15
C VAL A 24 -15.93 -10.95 30.86
N TYR A 25 -15.39 -9.81 30.39
CA TYR A 25 -14.31 -9.83 29.43
C TYR A 25 -13.12 -10.39 30.19
N GLY A 26 -12.67 -11.58 29.81
CA GLY A 26 -11.24 -11.85 29.92
C GLY A 26 -10.53 -10.70 29.21
N ASN A 27 -9.43 -10.20 29.76
CA ASN A 27 -8.66 -9.15 29.11
C ASN A 27 -8.06 -9.75 27.83
N GLU A 28 -8.83 -9.77 26.74
CA GLU A 28 -8.33 -10.07 25.41
C GLU A 28 -7.49 -8.87 24.99
N GLU A 29 -6.21 -9.11 24.76
CA GLU A 29 -5.31 -8.08 24.28
C GLU A 29 -5.72 -7.71 22.85
N LEU A 30 -5.62 -6.42 22.52
CA LEU A 30 -5.95 -5.96 21.17
C LEU A 30 -4.94 -6.53 20.15
N PRO A 31 -5.39 -6.85 18.94
CA PRO A 31 -4.50 -7.32 17.89
C PRO A 31 -3.48 -6.25 17.51
N ILE A 32 -2.23 -6.67 17.32
CA ILE A 32 -1.14 -5.79 16.88
C ILE A 32 -0.72 -6.26 15.50
N VAL A 33 -0.91 -5.40 14.49
CA VAL A 33 -0.52 -5.67 13.11
C VAL A 33 0.70 -4.83 12.74
N THR A 34 1.71 -5.50 12.20
CA THR A 34 2.94 -4.90 11.65
C THR A 34 3.04 -5.20 10.17
N ILE A 35 3.50 -4.21 9.39
CA ILE A 35 3.73 -4.29 7.95
C ILE A 35 5.18 -3.91 7.71
N ASP A 36 5.99 -4.86 7.26
CA ASP A 36 7.41 -4.67 6.98
C ASP A 36 7.68 -4.82 5.48
N PHE A 37 7.98 -3.72 4.79
CA PHE A 37 8.33 -3.77 3.37
C PHE A 37 9.74 -4.32 3.17
N LEU A 38 9.87 -5.45 2.48
CA LEU A 38 11.13 -6.18 2.34
C LEU A 38 12.13 -5.50 1.39
N SER A 39 11.65 -4.68 0.47
CA SER A 39 12.47 -3.96 -0.53
C SER A 39 12.56 -2.45 -0.25
N GLY A 40 12.16 -2.02 0.95
CA GLY A 40 11.90 -0.62 1.26
C GLY A 40 10.48 -0.17 0.85
N ASP A 41 10.13 1.04 1.24
CA ASP A 41 8.83 1.67 1.01
C ASP A 41 8.80 2.50 -0.29
N THR A 42 9.82 2.40 -1.14
CA THR A 42 9.94 3.15 -2.39
C THR A 42 10.27 2.21 -3.53
N ILE A 43 9.41 2.18 -4.54
CA ILE A 43 9.57 1.39 -5.77
C ILE A 43 9.99 2.35 -6.88
N ASP A 44 11.21 2.21 -7.37
CA ASP A 44 11.69 2.95 -8.54
C ASP A 44 11.46 2.11 -9.80
N LEU A 45 10.50 2.50 -10.63
CA LEU A 45 10.10 1.77 -11.84
C LEU A 45 11.23 1.59 -12.86
N ASP A 46 12.28 2.43 -12.81
CA ASP A 46 13.44 2.28 -13.71
C ASP A 46 14.50 1.31 -13.19
N LYS A 47 14.44 0.95 -11.89
CA LYS A 47 15.48 0.13 -11.22
C LYS A 47 14.95 -1.16 -10.64
N ASN A 48 13.70 -1.15 -10.21
CA ASN A 48 13.05 -2.23 -9.48
C ASN A 48 11.84 -2.73 -10.28
N SER A 49 11.53 -4.01 -10.10
CA SER A 49 10.26 -4.59 -10.52
C SER A 49 9.07 -3.83 -9.92
N GLN A 50 7.94 -3.80 -10.64
CA GLN A 50 6.63 -3.29 -10.18
C GLN A 50 5.97 -4.16 -9.06
N MET A 51 6.79 -4.85 -8.26
CA MET A 51 6.35 -5.76 -7.21
C MET A 51 6.52 -5.14 -5.83
N ILE A 52 5.46 -5.19 -5.03
CA ILE A 52 5.52 -4.90 -3.60
C ILE A 52 5.72 -6.20 -2.85
N ARG A 53 6.75 -6.22 -1.99
CA ARG A 53 7.04 -7.31 -1.06
C ARG A 53 6.88 -6.82 0.36
N ALA A 54 6.03 -7.48 1.15
CA ALA A 54 5.84 -7.15 2.55
C ALA A 54 5.71 -8.40 3.41
N ASN A 55 6.24 -8.35 4.63
CA ASN A 55 5.94 -9.32 5.67
C ASN A 55 4.92 -8.68 6.63
N ILE A 56 3.81 -9.39 6.84
CA ILE A 56 2.76 -8.99 7.77
C ILE A 56 2.86 -9.87 8.99
N GLN A 57 2.88 -9.24 10.16
CA GLN A 57 2.84 -9.93 11.44
C GLN A 57 1.58 -9.51 12.20
N ILE A 58 0.87 -10.47 12.75
CA ILE A 58 -0.32 -10.25 13.57
C ILE A 58 -0.11 -10.96 14.91
N GLN A 59 -0.01 -10.18 15.98
CA GLN A 59 0.00 -10.69 17.36
C GLN A 59 -1.41 -10.57 17.95
N ASN A 60 -1.73 -11.39 18.94
CA ASN A 60 -3.05 -11.46 19.57
C ASN A 60 -4.16 -11.74 18.55
N TYR A 61 -3.90 -12.67 17.63
CA TYR A 61 -4.82 -13.02 16.55
C TYR A 61 -6.08 -13.70 17.11
N ASN A 62 -7.26 -13.18 16.78
CA ASN A 62 -8.53 -13.80 17.15
C ASN A 62 -9.22 -14.44 15.94
N PRO A 63 -9.39 -15.78 15.90
CA PRO A 63 -10.11 -16.45 14.81
C PRO A 63 -11.59 -16.04 14.68
N GLN A 64 -12.20 -15.42 15.70
CA GLN A 64 -13.58 -14.92 15.64
C GLN A 64 -13.70 -13.59 14.89
N ASP A 65 -12.58 -12.93 14.58
CA ASP A 65 -12.56 -11.64 13.85
C ASP A 65 -12.87 -11.78 12.35
N GLY A 66 -13.08 -13.01 11.88
CA GLY A 66 -13.43 -13.32 10.50
C GLY A 66 -12.23 -13.34 9.56
N TYR A 67 -12.50 -13.09 8.28
CA TYR A 67 -11.45 -13.04 7.27
C TYR A 67 -10.56 -11.82 7.46
N HIS A 68 -9.32 -11.95 7.00
CA HIS A 68 -8.35 -10.87 7.01
C HIS A 68 -8.08 -10.45 5.58
N PHE A 69 -7.87 -9.16 5.37
CA PHE A 69 -7.72 -8.59 4.04
C PHE A 69 -6.53 -7.65 3.97
N MET A 70 -5.90 -7.65 2.81
CA MET A 70 -5.01 -6.59 2.35
C MET A 70 -5.74 -5.73 1.34
N GLN A 71 -5.60 -4.42 1.48
CA GLN A 71 -5.99 -3.42 0.49
C GLN A 71 -4.79 -2.62 0.01
N ILE A 72 -4.76 -2.33 -1.29
CA ILE A 72 -3.89 -1.32 -1.87
C ILE A 72 -4.78 -0.15 -2.27
N ILE A 73 -4.47 1.03 -1.75
CA ILE A 73 -5.27 2.23 -1.92
C ILE A 73 -4.35 3.29 -2.52
N ARG A 74 -4.79 3.93 -3.60
CA ARG A 74 -4.06 5.05 -4.19
C ARG A 74 -4.29 6.29 -3.32
N SER A 75 -3.23 6.90 -2.80
CA SER A 75 -3.36 7.99 -1.82
C SER A 75 -3.83 9.31 -2.42
N SER A 76 -3.73 9.51 -3.75
CA SER A 76 -4.12 10.75 -4.41
C SER A 76 -5.64 10.98 -4.42
N ASP A 77 -6.42 9.92 -4.54
CA ASP A 77 -7.89 9.97 -4.62
C ASP A 77 -8.62 8.98 -3.71
N GLY A 78 -7.88 8.13 -3.00
CA GLY A 78 -8.43 7.11 -2.11
C GLY A 78 -9.04 5.92 -2.85
N GLU A 79 -8.75 5.74 -4.14
CA GLU A 79 -9.26 4.60 -4.90
C GLU A 79 -8.68 3.29 -4.34
N ILE A 80 -9.55 2.32 -4.07
CA ILE A 80 -9.14 0.96 -3.71
C ILE A 80 -8.77 0.22 -5.00
N ILE A 81 -7.46 0.11 -5.25
CA ILE A 81 -6.91 -0.56 -6.43
C ILE A 81 -7.05 -2.07 -6.30
N LYS A 82 -6.80 -2.61 -5.10
CA LYS A 82 -6.88 -4.05 -4.85
C LYS A 82 -7.45 -4.34 -3.48
N THR A 83 -8.24 -5.40 -3.39
CA THR A 83 -8.58 -6.09 -2.14
C THR A 83 -8.28 -7.58 -2.32
N THR A 84 -7.53 -8.15 -1.39
CA THR A 84 -7.13 -9.56 -1.40
C THR A 84 -7.32 -10.13 -0.01
N GLU A 85 -8.01 -11.27 0.08
CA GLU A 85 -8.05 -12.06 1.33
C GLU A 85 -6.67 -12.62 1.61
N ILE A 86 -6.22 -12.47 2.85
CA ILE A 86 -4.94 -13.00 3.34
C ILE A 86 -5.21 -14.10 4.36
N PHE A 87 -4.28 -15.06 4.40
CA PHE A 87 -4.40 -16.24 5.25
C PHE A 87 -3.23 -16.27 6.25
N PRO A 88 -3.35 -15.57 7.40
CA PRO A 88 -2.34 -15.61 8.45
C PRO A 88 -2.04 -17.04 8.90
N LYS A 89 -0.75 -17.39 8.92
CA LYS A 89 -0.28 -18.70 9.37
C LYS A 89 0.36 -18.56 10.74
N PHE A 90 -0.06 -19.39 11.68
CA PHE A 90 0.53 -19.46 13.01
C PHE A 90 2.01 -19.86 12.91
N VAL A 91 2.85 -19.18 13.68
CA VAL A 91 4.29 -19.46 13.80
C VAL A 91 4.61 -19.96 15.21
N ASP A 92 4.61 -19.07 16.20
CA ASP A 92 4.82 -19.33 17.63
C ASP A 92 4.29 -18.16 18.48
N ASP A 93 4.20 -18.30 19.81
CA ASP A 93 3.90 -17.20 20.76
C ASP A 93 2.78 -16.22 20.34
N ASP A 94 1.68 -16.77 19.80
CA ASP A 94 0.51 -16.02 19.28
C ASP A 94 0.80 -15.06 18.11
N LEU A 95 1.93 -15.28 17.43
CA LEU A 95 2.36 -14.62 16.22
C LEU A 95 1.85 -15.38 14.99
N PHE A 96 1.13 -14.67 14.15
CA PHE A 96 0.72 -15.10 12.84
C PHE A 96 1.42 -14.26 11.78
N THR A 97 1.77 -14.89 10.66
CA THR A 97 2.49 -14.22 9.58
C THR A 97 1.83 -14.41 8.22
N VAL A 98 1.97 -13.40 7.36
CA VAL A 98 1.63 -13.46 5.93
C VAL A 98 2.74 -12.80 5.14
N GLN A 99 3.26 -13.50 4.13
CA GLN A 99 4.13 -12.89 3.13
C GLN A 99 3.28 -12.41 1.95
N ILE A 100 3.43 -11.14 1.61
CA ILE A 100 2.74 -10.49 0.51
C ILE A 100 3.72 -10.31 -0.64
N LEU A 101 3.33 -10.79 -1.81
CA LEU A 101 3.97 -10.54 -3.08
C LEU A 101 2.88 -10.04 -4.04
N HIS A 102 2.88 -8.75 -4.36
CA HIS A 102 1.82 -8.12 -5.15
C HIS A 102 2.40 -7.34 -6.34
N TYR A 103 1.89 -7.60 -7.54
CA TYR A 103 2.21 -6.83 -8.74
C TYR A 103 1.30 -5.61 -8.84
N LEU A 104 1.87 -4.43 -9.01
CA LEU A 104 1.14 -3.22 -9.36
C LEU A 104 0.83 -3.25 -10.85
N GLU A 105 -0.44 -3.49 -11.18
CA GLU A 105 -0.91 -3.46 -12.56
C GLU A 105 -0.89 -2.02 -13.08
N PRO A 106 -0.11 -1.68 -14.11
CA PRO A 106 -0.17 -0.36 -14.72
C PRO A 106 -1.54 -0.16 -15.36
N ASP A 107 -2.12 1.04 -15.20
CA ASP A 107 -3.22 1.44 -16.07
C ASP A 107 -2.72 1.50 -17.52
N ALA A 108 -3.61 1.80 -18.47
CA ALA A 108 -3.27 1.91 -19.89
C ALA A 108 -2.03 2.80 -20.19
N ASP A 109 -1.70 3.71 -19.27
CA ASP A 109 -0.50 4.53 -19.26
C ASP A 109 0.31 4.28 -17.96
N GLU A 110 1.53 3.72 -18.05
CA GLU A 110 2.39 3.42 -16.87
C GLU A 110 2.70 4.65 -16.00
N GLU A 111 2.64 5.87 -16.57
CA GLU A 111 2.81 7.13 -15.85
C GLU A 111 1.76 7.32 -14.74
N SER A 112 0.61 6.65 -14.85
CA SER A 112 -0.45 6.65 -13.83
C SER A 112 -0.05 5.97 -12.52
N LEU A 113 0.97 5.10 -12.54
CA LEU A 113 1.42 4.37 -11.36
C LEU A 113 2.31 5.20 -10.43
N VAL A 114 2.86 6.32 -10.92
CA VAL A 114 3.75 7.15 -10.09
C VAL A 114 2.92 7.88 -9.04
N GLY A 115 3.25 7.69 -7.77
CA GLY A 115 2.52 8.29 -6.67
C GLY A 115 2.72 7.59 -5.34
N TYR A 116 1.87 7.97 -4.39
CA TYR A 116 1.81 7.37 -3.06
C TYR A 116 0.63 6.40 -2.96
N TYR A 117 0.86 5.32 -2.24
CA TYR A 117 -0.10 4.26 -2.01
C TYR A 117 -0.08 3.83 -0.56
N ASP A 118 -1.24 3.39 -0.09
CA ASP A 118 -1.42 2.86 1.25
C ASP A 118 -1.72 1.37 1.18
N MET A 119 -0.92 0.57 1.89
CA MET A 119 -1.21 -0.83 2.17
C MET A 119 -1.95 -0.92 3.50
N ARG A 120 -3.22 -1.33 3.47
CA ARG A 120 -4.06 -1.50 4.65
C ARG A 120 -4.32 -2.98 4.90
N ILE A 121 -3.99 -3.46 6.10
CA ILE A 121 -4.33 -4.79 6.61
C ILE A 121 -5.46 -4.63 7.61
N PHE A 122 -6.54 -5.39 7.46
CA PHE A 122 -7.66 -5.35 8.40
C PHE A 122 -8.43 -6.67 8.50
N SER A 123 -9.14 -6.86 9.60
CA SER A 123 -10.09 -7.95 9.81
C SER A 123 -11.53 -7.57 9.45
N GLU A 124 -12.35 -8.53 9.02
CA GLU A 124 -13.75 -8.33 8.63
C GLU A 124 -14.64 -7.80 9.77
N PHE A 125 -14.53 -8.43 10.95
CA PHE A 125 -15.39 -8.14 12.11
C PHE A 125 -14.59 -7.72 13.36
N GLY A 126 -13.27 -7.91 13.34
CA GLY A 126 -12.37 -7.59 14.43
C GLY A 126 -11.91 -6.13 14.51
N THR A 127 -10.91 -5.91 15.35
CA THR A 127 -10.24 -4.60 15.51
C THR A 127 -8.84 -4.56 14.93
N SER A 128 -8.41 -5.66 14.28
CA SER A 128 -7.14 -5.71 13.57
C SER A 128 -7.19 -4.70 12.42
N GLU A 129 -6.41 -3.63 12.51
CA GLU A 129 -6.27 -2.65 11.45
C GLU A 129 -4.90 -1.97 11.49
N LYS A 130 -4.22 -1.93 10.35
CA LYS A 130 -2.98 -1.20 10.18
C LYS A 130 -2.85 -0.72 8.74
N THR A 131 -2.39 0.51 8.59
CA THR A 131 -2.03 1.08 7.30
C THR A 131 -0.56 1.49 7.30
N SER A 132 0.15 1.22 6.20
CA SER A 132 1.50 1.71 5.95
C SER A 132 1.60 2.22 4.51
N THR A 133 2.27 3.34 4.32
CA THR A 133 2.40 4.01 3.02
C THR A 133 3.68 3.55 2.33
N PHE A 134 3.62 3.44 1.01
CA PHE A 134 4.78 3.28 0.14
C PHE A 134 4.63 4.22 -1.08
N SER A 135 5.74 4.47 -1.79
CA SER A 135 5.76 5.32 -2.98
C SER A 135 6.24 4.54 -4.20
N VAL A 136 5.73 4.94 -5.36
CA VAL A 136 6.16 4.47 -6.67
C VAL A 136 6.67 5.69 -7.42
N ILE A 137 7.92 5.63 -7.85
CA ILE A 137 8.59 6.71 -8.56
C ILE A 137 9.20 6.19 -9.85
N LYS A 138 9.54 7.11 -10.75
CA LYS A 138 10.32 6.82 -11.94
C LYS A 138 11.52 7.76 -11.97
N SER A 139 12.71 7.29 -11.62
CA SER A 139 13.91 8.13 -11.52
C SER A 139 14.36 8.76 -12.86
N SER A 140 13.95 8.22 -13.99
CA SER A 140 14.13 8.76 -15.34
C SER A 140 13.15 9.89 -15.67
N MET A 141 12.06 10.01 -14.90
CA MET A 141 11.10 11.10 -15.02
C MET A 141 11.50 12.24 -14.07
N PRO A 142 11.69 13.48 -14.56
CA PRO A 142 12.03 14.59 -13.69
C PRO A 142 10.88 14.88 -12.72
N GLU A 143 11.17 14.94 -11.42
CA GLU A 143 10.22 15.45 -10.42
C GLU A 143 9.78 16.86 -10.84
N LEU A 144 8.52 17.02 -11.26
CA LEU A 144 7.95 18.33 -11.50
C LEU A 144 7.72 19.00 -10.13
N PHE A 145 8.73 19.71 -9.63
CA PHE A 145 8.60 20.58 -8.48
C PHE A 145 7.54 21.66 -8.78
N ILE A 146 6.32 21.48 -8.28
CA ILE A 146 5.37 22.60 -8.17
C ILE A 146 5.80 23.42 -6.95
N GLN A 147 6.69 24.40 -7.16
CA GLN A 147 6.68 25.58 -6.30
C GLN A 147 5.63 26.54 -6.85
N ASN A 148 4.67 26.91 -6.00
CA ASN A 148 3.95 28.21 -5.94
C ASN A 148 2.81 28.06 -4.92
N SER A 149 2.52 28.96 -3.99
CA SER A 149 2.99 30.33 -3.72
C SER A 149 2.34 30.80 -2.41
N THR A 150 3.03 31.56 -1.55
CA THR A 150 2.41 32.69 -0.83
C THR A 150 3.46 33.76 -0.51
N GLU A 151 3.34 34.84 -1.28
CA GLU A 151 3.60 36.27 -1.00
C GLU A 151 5.01 36.78 -0.67
N THR A 152 5.61 37.30 -1.74
CA THR A 152 6.57 38.39 -1.81
C THR A 152 6.02 39.68 -1.18
N ILE A 153 6.71 40.23 -0.18
CA ILE A 153 6.72 41.68 0.11
C ILE A 153 7.97 42.25 -0.57
N PRO A 154 7.88 43.24 -1.46
CA PRO A 154 9.04 43.74 -2.20
C PRO A 154 9.78 44.82 -1.40
N ILE A 155 11.10 44.72 -1.31
CA ILE A 155 11.99 45.87 -1.08
C ILE A 155 13.13 45.79 -2.11
N PRO A 156 13.39 46.85 -2.91
CA PRO A 156 14.34 46.84 -4.03
C PRO A 156 15.69 47.47 -3.68
N VAL A 157 16.82 46.83 -4.03
CA VAL A 157 18.17 47.44 -4.23
C VAL A 157 18.99 46.43 -5.08
N GLU A 158 19.18 46.62 -6.39
CA GLU A 158 20.24 47.36 -7.11
C GLU A 158 21.61 46.64 -7.24
N ILE A 159 21.83 46.07 -8.45
CA ILE A 159 23.05 45.92 -9.32
C ILE A 159 24.33 45.33 -8.67
N GLN A 160 24.95 44.26 -9.19
CA GLN A 160 25.95 44.22 -10.29
C GLN A 160 26.17 42.75 -10.71
N GLU A 161 25.93 42.39 -11.98
CA GLU A 161 26.96 42.12 -13.01
C GLU A 161 27.99 41.06 -12.62
N GLU A 162 27.91 39.87 -13.25
CA GLU A 162 29.01 39.33 -14.05
C GLU A 162 28.52 38.16 -14.92
N GLU A 163 28.78 38.29 -16.21
CA GLU A 163 28.52 37.34 -17.28
C GLU A 163 29.47 36.13 -17.20
N SER A 164 28.99 34.96 -17.63
CA SER A 164 29.86 33.98 -18.29
C SER A 164 29.01 33.08 -19.18
N GLU A 165 28.93 33.46 -20.45
CA GLU A 165 28.51 32.60 -21.55
C GLU A 165 29.46 31.38 -21.68
N ASN A 166 28.92 30.17 -21.80
CA ASN A 166 29.45 29.23 -22.79
C ASN A 166 28.33 28.31 -23.32
N ASN A 167 27.74 28.76 -24.43
CA ASN A 167 26.94 27.92 -25.29
C ASN A 167 27.89 26.97 -26.05
N SER A 168 27.72 25.66 -25.92
CA SER A 168 28.28 24.69 -26.86
C SER A 168 27.29 23.55 -27.08
N GLN A 169 26.44 23.73 -28.09
CA GLN A 169 25.88 22.63 -28.88
C GLN A 169 27.04 21.91 -29.58
N VAL A 170 27.14 20.58 -29.44
CA VAL A 170 27.26 19.46 -30.42
C VAL A 170 27.44 18.21 -29.51
N GLU A 171 26.94 16.99 -29.71
CA GLU A 171 26.60 16.23 -30.90
C GLU A 171 25.82 14.99 -30.45
N SER A 172 24.81 14.63 -31.23
CA SER A 172 24.06 13.39 -31.14
C SER A 172 24.97 12.18 -31.36
N LEU A 173 24.93 11.21 -30.43
CA LEU A 173 25.33 9.83 -30.73
C LEU A 173 24.10 8.94 -30.64
N GLN A 174 23.70 8.46 -31.81
CA GLN A 174 22.72 7.41 -32.02
C GLN A 174 23.21 6.15 -31.32
N ILE A 175 22.44 5.65 -30.36
CA ILE A 175 22.61 4.28 -29.87
C ILE A 175 21.49 3.47 -30.52
N ASP A 176 21.95 2.52 -31.32
CA ASP A 176 21.19 1.59 -32.15
C ASP A 176 20.01 1.00 -31.38
N ASN A 177 18.82 1.15 -31.95
CA ASN A 177 17.62 0.43 -31.57
C ASN A 177 17.84 -1.04 -31.94
N SER A 178 18.51 -1.79 -31.06
CA SER A 178 18.45 -3.24 -31.08
C SER A 178 17.00 -3.61 -30.86
N GLU A 179 16.33 -4.04 -31.93
CA GLU A 179 15.07 -4.77 -31.92
C GLU A 179 15.16 -5.91 -30.90
N GLN A 180 14.81 -5.63 -29.64
CA GLN A 180 14.41 -6.68 -28.72
C GLN A 180 13.06 -7.14 -29.27
N THR A 181 13.08 -8.28 -29.94
CA THR A 181 11.90 -9.12 -30.06
C THR A 181 11.23 -9.13 -28.69
N GLU A 182 10.06 -8.49 -28.58
CA GLU A 182 9.25 -8.49 -27.36
C GLU A 182 9.15 -9.94 -26.89
N SER A 183 9.93 -10.24 -25.86
CA SER A 183 9.86 -11.51 -25.17
C SER A 183 8.41 -11.62 -24.70
N LYS A 184 7.71 -12.67 -25.11
CA LYS A 184 6.39 -13.03 -24.56
C LYS A 184 6.40 -13.14 -23.03
N ILE A 185 7.59 -13.23 -22.44
CA ILE A 185 7.83 -13.29 -21.01
C ILE A 185 8.23 -11.88 -20.56
N PRO A 186 7.40 -11.19 -19.76
CA PRO A 186 7.73 -9.89 -19.18
C PRO A 186 9.03 -9.94 -18.35
N VAL A 187 9.76 -8.83 -18.31
CA VAL A 187 11.04 -8.70 -17.60
C VAL A 187 10.93 -9.09 -16.12
N TRP A 188 9.84 -8.74 -15.45
CA TRP A 188 9.64 -9.07 -14.04
C TRP A 188 9.57 -10.58 -13.76
N VAL A 189 9.18 -11.40 -14.75
CA VAL A 189 9.19 -12.87 -14.61
C VAL A 189 10.63 -13.37 -14.47
N HIS A 190 11.56 -12.79 -15.22
CA HIS A 190 12.98 -13.11 -15.14
C HIS A 190 13.56 -12.71 -13.78
N ASP A 191 13.16 -11.56 -13.24
CA ASP A 191 13.70 -11.04 -11.97
C ASP A 191 13.37 -11.93 -10.77
N ILE A 192 12.23 -12.63 -10.77
CA ILE A 192 11.90 -13.65 -9.77
C ILE A 192 12.98 -14.74 -9.72
N PHE A 193 13.46 -15.21 -10.88
CA PHE A 193 14.50 -16.24 -10.95
C PHE A 193 15.88 -15.68 -10.61
N VAL A 194 16.16 -14.42 -10.95
CA VAL A 194 17.39 -13.73 -10.52
C VAL A 194 17.44 -13.63 -9.00
N TRP A 195 16.39 -13.18 -8.35
CA TRP A 195 16.36 -13.08 -6.89
C TRP A 195 16.45 -14.42 -6.19
N TYR A 196 15.90 -15.47 -6.79
CA TYR A 196 16.10 -16.82 -6.27
C TYR A 196 17.57 -17.24 -6.39
N ALA A 197 18.21 -16.98 -7.53
CA ALA A 197 19.63 -17.26 -7.74
C ALA A 197 20.54 -16.46 -6.79
N ASP A 198 20.15 -15.23 -6.45
CA ASP A 198 20.84 -14.34 -5.53
C ASP A 198 20.46 -14.59 -4.04
N GLU A 199 19.76 -15.70 -3.73
CA GLU A 199 19.29 -16.06 -2.38
C GLU A 199 18.47 -14.94 -1.68
N THR A 200 17.94 -14.00 -2.45
CA THR A 200 17.14 -12.87 -1.97
C THR A 200 15.69 -13.27 -1.70
N ILE A 201 15.23 -14.35 -2.35
CA ILE A 201 13.97 -15.03 -2.04
C ILE A 201 14.23 -16.52 -1.84
N SER A 202 13.50 -17.13 -0.93
CA SER A 202 13.52 -18.56 -0.61
C SER A 202 12.86 -19.42 -1.70
N GLU A 203 13.12 -20.74 -1.65
CA GLU A 203 12.47 -21.71 -2.54
C GLU A 203 10.94 -21.67 -2.43
N ASN A 204 10.40 -21.46 -1.23
CA ASN A 204 8.97 -21.30 -1.01
C ASN A 204 8.41 -20.04 -1.72
N GLU A 205 9.14 -18.94 -1.70
CA GLU A 205 8.75 -17.70 -2.39
C GLU A 205 8.80 -17.87 -3.91
N LEU A 206 9.79 -18.60 -4.43
CA LEU A 206 9.83 -18.96 -5.85
C LEU A 206 8.60 -19.79 -6.25
N LEU A 207 8.20 -20.78 -5.43
CA LEU A 207 7.04 -21.62 -5.71
C LEU A 207 5.73 -20.83 -5.73
N VAL A 208 5.55 -19.90 -4.78
CA VAL A 208 4.37 -19.00 -4.75
C VAL A 208 4.34 -18.12 -5.99
N ALA A 209 5.49 -17.60 -6.42
CA ALA A 209 5.58 -16.79 -7.63
C ALA A 209 5.24 -17.62 -8.89
N ILE A 210 5.73 -18.86 -9.00
CA ILE A 210 5.39 -19.76 -10.12
C ILE A 210 3.90 -20.12 -10.12
N GLU A 211 3.30 -20.39 -8.94
CA GLU A 211 1.87 -20.65 -8.81
C GLU A 211 1.04 -19.46 -9.32
N TYR A 212 1.43 -18.23 -8.96
CA TYR A 212 0.82 -17.02 -9.48
C TYR A 212 0.94 -16.93 -11.01
N LEU A 213 2.13 -17.16 -11.58
CA LEU A 213 2.36 -17.12 -13.04
C LEU A 213 1.43 -18.07 -13.81
N ILE A 214 1.23 -19.28 -13.27
CA ILE A 214 0.32 -20.27 -13.85
C ILE A 214 -1.13 -19.80 -13.73
N SER A 215 -1.53 -19.28 -12.56
CA SER A 215 -2.89 -18.79 -12.32
C SER A 215 -3.31 -17.67 -13.27
N GLN A 216 -2.35 -16.81 -13.65
CA GLN A 216 -2.57 -15.69 -14.57
C GLN A 216 -2.41 -16.09 -16.04
N GLY A 217 -2.11 -17.35 -16.34
CA GLY A 217 -1.88 -17.84 -17.71
C GLY A 217 -0.61 -17.28 -18.37
N ILE A 218 0.31 -16.73 -17.58
CA ILE A 218 1.59 -16.18 -18.03
C ILE A 218 2.58 -17.32 -18.28
N LEU A 219 2.51 -18.36 -17.45
CA LEU A 219 3.28 -19.59 -17.61
C LEU A 219 2.34 -20.77 -17.87
N ASP A 220 2.53 -21.43 -19.02
CA ASP A 220 1.80 -22.65 -19.38
C ASP A 220 2.64 -23.89 -19.06
N VAL A 221 2.09 -24.81 -18.26
CA VAL A 221 2.73 -26.07 -17.88
C VAL A 221 2.26 -27.26 -18.73
N ASN A 222 1.39 -27.03 -19.71
CA ASN A 222 0.99 -28.08 -20.64
C ASN A 222 2.19 -28.47 -21.53
N SER A 223 2.70 -29.68 -21.33
CA SER A 223 3.63 -30.30 -22.27
C SER A 223 2.84 -30.72 -23.51
N ASN A 224 3.15 -30.11 -24.66
CA ASN A 224 2.69 -30.59 -25.96
C ASN A 224 3.38 -31.90 -26.32
#